data_AF-A0A930FFT4-F1
#
_entry.id   AF-A0A930FFT4-F1
#
_cell.length_a   1.000
_cell.length_b   1.000
_cell.length_c   1.000
_cell.angle_alpha   90.00
_cell.angle_beta   90.00
_cell.angle_gamma   90.00
#
_symmetry.space_group_name_H-M   'P 1'
#
loop_
_entity.id
_entity.type
_entity.pdbx_description
1 polymer ?
#
loop_
_entity_poly.entity_id
_entity_poly.type
_entity_poly.pdbx_seq_one_letter_code
_entity_poly.pdbx_strand_id
1 'polypeptide(L)'
;MSEDKLELMRQMVAQLNQAADAYYDGKAEQMTDYEWDALFDRLKKLEEETGVVLEDSPTMKVSSDHTAGQKEAHEFLALSLAKTKKPEEVEKWAEGKPIWISWKLDGLTLVVTYDNGKLSKVVTRGDGHIGTNITHLSTAIHGIPQTISEKGHLVIRGEAVISYEDFNQFVMESGEDYANPRNLASGSLTLKDIEEVKKRQIHWIPFTLVYTEEEIKSWGKRMDYMEKLGFKVVERECIEHPTLANINKEIDKFTKKVTNAINPYPVDGLVVVYDDTEYAAG
;
A
#
# COMPACT_ATOMS: atom_id res chain seq x y z
N MET A 1 -2.63 -28.31 -25.49
CA MET A 1 -3.09 -27.75 -24.19
C MET A 1 -2.02 -26.91 -23.51
N SER A 2 -0.75 -27.32 -23.46
CA SER A 2 0.36 -26.52 -22.90
C SER A 2 0.77 -25.34 -23.81
N GLU A 3 0.89 -25.53 -25.12
CA GLU A 3 1.26 -24.45 -26.07
C GLU A 3 0.25 -23.32 -26.11
N ASP A 4 -1.05 -23.62 -26.06
CA ASP A 4 -2.14 -22.64 -26.09
C ASP A 4 -2.16 -21.77 -24.82
N LYS A 5 -1.83 -22.37 -23.66
CA LYS A 5 -1.67 -21.62 -22.40
C LYS A 5 -0.45 -20.70 -22.42
N LEU A 6 0.67 -21.15 -23.01
CA LEU A 6 1.88 -20.33 -23.10
C LEU A 6 1.70 -19.13 -24.03
N GLU A 7 0.99 -19.30 -25.15
CA GLU A 7 0.66 -18.21 -26.07
C GLU A 7 -0.28 -17.19 -25.40
N LEU A 8 -1.28 -17.68 -24.66
CA LEU A 8 -2.18 -16.85 -23.86
C LEU A 8 -1.40 -16.04 -22.81
N MET A 9 -0.45 -16.65 -22.11
CA MET A 9 0.42 -15.96 -21.15
C MET A 9 1.25 -14.87 -21.81
N ARG A 10 1.82 -15.10 -23.01
CA ARG A 10 2.56 -14.08 -23.76
C ARG A 10 1.69 -12.87 -24.12
N GLN A 11 0.45 -13.12 -24.54
CA GLN A 11 -0.51 -12.03 -24.84
C GLN A 11 -0.86 -11.22 -23.60
N MET A 12 -1.10 -11.88 -22.46
CA MET A 12 -1.39 -11.21 -21.18
C MET A 12 -0.20 -10.38 -20.70
N VAL A 13 1.02 -10.93 -20.76
CA VAL A 13 2.26 -10.22 -20.41
C VAL A 13 2.44 -8.95 -21.25
N ALA A 14 2.22 -9.04 -22.57
CA ALA A 14 2.33 -7.90 -23.46
C ALA A 14 1.31 -6.80 -23.13
N GLN A 15 0.04 -7.17 -22.90
CA GLN A 15 -1.02 -6.22 -22.56
C GLN A 15 -0.77 -5.51 -21.22
N LEU A 16 -0.39 -6.27 -20.19
CA LEU A 16 -0.10 -5.73 -18.87
C LEU A 16 1.12 -4.79 -18.88
N ASN A 17 2.20 -5.15 -19.59
CA ASN A 17 3.37 -4.28 -19.76
C ASN A 17 3.01 -3.02 -20.54
N GLN A 18 2.26 -3.14 -21.64
CA GLN A 18 1.86 -1.97 -22.44
C GLN A 18 1.00 -0.99 -21.64
N ALA A 19 0.09 -1.49 -20.81
CA ALA A 19 -0.72 -0.66 -19.93
C ALA A 19 0.09 -0.04 -18.79
N ALA A 20 1.02 -0.80 -18.21
CA ALA A 20 1.95 -0.27 -17.22
C ALA A 20 2.78 0.87 -17.83
N ASP A 21 3.37 0.65 -19.01
CA ASP A 21 4.14 1.68 -19.73
C ASP A 21 3.28 2.91 -20.06
N ALA A 22 2.03 2.73 -20.49
CA ALA A 22 1.12 3.83 -20.76
C ALA A 22 0.78 4.64 -19.50
N TYR A 23 0.57 3.97 -18.37
CA TYR A 23 0.36 4.59 -17.07
C TYR A 23 1.61 5.37 -16.61
N TYR A 24 2.79 4.78 -16.74
CA TYR A 24 4.06 5.40 -16.32
C TYR A 24 4.53 6.53 -17.23
N ASP A 25 4.22 6.48 -18.54
CA ASP A 25 4.54 7.53 -19.51
C ASP A 25 3.51 8.68 -19.55
N GLY A 26 2.48 8.64 -18.70
CA GLY A 26 1.41 9.65 -18.69
C GLY A 26 0.57 9.68 -19.97
N LYS A 27 0.47 8.55 -20.68
CA LYS A 27 -0.37 8.38 -21.88
C LYS A 27 -1.81 8.09 -21.47
N ALA A 28 -2.74 8.18 -22.42
CA ALA A 28 -4.14 7.82 -22.20
C ALA A 28 -4.27 6.40 -21.63
N GLU A 29 -5.07 6.25 -20.55
CA GLU A 29 -5.38 4.96 -19.92
C GLU A 29 -5.87 3.95 -20.98
N GLN A 30 -5.06 2.91 -21.22
CA GLN A 30 -5.40 1.84 -22.16
C GLN A 30 -6.27 0.75 -21.54
N MET A 31 -6.22 0.63 -20.21
CA MET A 31 -7.07 -0.23 -19.41
C MET A 31 -7.27 0.41 -18.05
N THR A 32 -8.40 0.12 -17.43
CA THR A 32 -8.64 0.51 -16.05
C THR A 32 -7.82 -0.36 -15.09
N ASP A 33 -7.51 0.15 -13.90
CA ASP A 33 -6.84 -0.64 -12.85
C ASP A 33 -7.54 -1.99 -12.56
N TYR A 34 -8.87 -2.03 -12.68
CA TYR A 34 -9.64 -3.26 -12.50
C TYR A 34 -9.34 -4.30 -13.57
N GLU A 35 -9.27 -3.88 -14.84
CA GLU A 35 -8.95 -4.77 -15.94
C GLU A 35 -7.49 -5.23 -15.87
N TRP A 36 -6.59 -4.33 -15.45
CA TRP A 36 -5.18 -4.67 -15.21
C TRP A 36 -5.04 -5.73 -14.12
N ASP A 37 -5.66 -5.52 -12.94
CA ASP A 37 -5.60 -6.48 -11.83
C ASP A 37 -6.20 -7.84 -12.21
N ALA A 38 -7.38 -7.85 -12.84
CA ALA A 38 -8.03 -9.10 -13.25
C ALA A 38 -7.19 -9.89 -14.25
N LEU A 39 -6.50 -9.19 -15.17
CA LEU A 39 -5.60 -9.79 -16.14
C LEU A 39 -4.31 -10.29 -15.47
N PHE A 40 -3.80 -9.54 -14.49
CA PHE A 40 -2.64 -9.92 -13.68
C PHE A 40 -2.90 -11.17 -12.83
N ASP A 41 -4.03 -11.24 -12.11
CA ASP A 41 -4.42 -12.40 -11.31
C ASP A 41 -4.60 -13.64 -12.18
N ARG A 42 -5.16 -13.46 -13.38
CA ARG A 42 -5.32 -14.55 -14.35
C ARG A 42 -3.97 -15.05 -14.87
N LEU A 43 -3.04 -14.15 -15.17
CA LEU A 43 -1.67 -14.50 -15.57
C LEU A 43 -0.96 -15.27 -14.45
N LYS A 44 -1.03 -14.78 -13.21
CA LYS A 44 -0.44 -15.44 -12.04
C LYS A 44 -0.96 -16.86 -11.85
N LYS A 45 -2.27 -17.06 -11.95
CA LYS A 45 -2.88 -18.40 -11.87
C LYS A 45 -2.39 -19.33 -13.00
N LEU A 46 -2.22 -18.80 -14.22
CA LEU A 46 -1.69 -19.59 -15.33
C LEU A 46 -0.21 -19.96 -15.15
N GLU A 47 0.59 -19.07 -14.57
CA GLU A 47 1.99 -19.35 -14.21
C GLU A 47 2.08 -20.44 -13.14
N GLU A 48 1.23 -20.40 -12.12
CA GLU A 48 1.11 -21.46 -11.10
C GLU A 48 0.66 -22.80 -11.69
N GLU A 49 -0.34 -22.79 -12.58
CA GLU A 49 -0.85 -24.00 -13.24
C GLU A 49 0.16 -24.64 -14.21
N THR A 50 0.99 -23.83 -14.86
CA THR A 50 1.95 -24.30 -15.88
C THR A 50 3.34 -24.56 -15.31
N GLY A 51 3.67 -23.97 -14.15
CA GLY A 51 5.01 -23.99 -13.57
C GLY A 51 6.04 -23.20 -14.39
N VAL A 52 5.59 -22.37 -15.33
CA VAL A 52 6.44 -21.57 -16.22
C VAL A 52 6.16 -20.10 -15.93
N VAL A 53 7.22 -19.31 -15.79
CA VAL A 53 7.12 -17.85 -15.66
C VAL A 53 7.91 -17.22 -16.80
N LEU A 54 7.31 -16.27 -17.53
CA LEU A 54 7.97 -15.61 -18.66
C LEU A 54 8.94 -14.53 -18.16
N GLU A 55 10.06 -14.33 -18.86
CA GLU A 55 11.16 -13.43 -18.44
C GLU A 55 10.70 -11.96 -18.27
N ASP A 56 9.82 -11.48 -19.16
CA ASP A 56 9.25 -10.13 -19.11
C ASP A 56 7.91 -10.05 -18.35
N SER A 57 7.55 -11.11 -17.61
CA SER A 57 6.26 -11.15 -16.93
C SER A 57 6.15 -10.05 -15.87
N PRO A 58 5.04 -9.28 -15.81
CA PRO A 58 4.80 -8.34 -14.73
C PRO A 58 4.81 -9.02 -13.35
N THR A 59 4.42 -10.30 -13.27
CA THR A 59 4.49 -11.08 -12.02
C THR A 59 5.95 -11.31 -11.59
N MET A 60 6.87 -11.46 -12.55
CA MET A 60 8.32 -11.47 -12.30
C MET A 60 8.79 -10.11 -11.82
N LYS A 61 8.43 -9.01 -12.51
CA LYS A 61 8.84 -7.65 -12.11
C LYS A 61 8.38 -7.28 -10.69
N VAL A 62 7.17 -7.72 -10.31
CA VAL A 62 6.64 -7.57 -8.95
C VAL A 62 7.38 -8.47 -7.95
N SER A 63 7.85 -9.64 -8.36
CA SER A 63 8.66 -10.55 -7.52
C SER A 63 10.15 -10.17 -7.44
N SER A 64 10.68 -9.55 -8.49
CA SER A 64 12.06 -9.06 -8.63
C SER A 64 12.16 -7.67 -8.02
N ASP A 65 11.79 -7.60 -6.74
CA ASP A 65 12.21 -6.52 -5.85
C ASP A 65 13.75 -6.55 -5.87
N HIS A 66 14.38 -5.72 -6.72
CA HIS A 66 15.84 -5.48 -6.73
C HIS A 66 16.29 -4.64 -5.52
N THR A 67 15.43 -4.60 -4.51
CA THR A 67 15.63 -3.95 -3.23
C THR A 67 16.81 -4.59 -2.52
N ALA A 68 17.80 -3.77 -2.15
CA ALA A 68 18.89 -4.23 -1.32
C ALA A 68 18.32 -4.74 0.02
N GLY A 69 18.49 -6.03 0.32
CA GLY A 69 17.94 -6.63 1.52
C GLY A 69 17.78 -8.14 1.41
N GLN A 70 17.46 -8.79 2.52
CA GLN A 70 17.16 -10.23 2.54
C GLN A 70 15.66 -10.43 2.35
N LYS A 71 15.27 -11.44 1.57
CA LYS A 71 13.86 -11.82 1.45
C LYS A 71 13.36 -12.34 2.80
N GLU A 72 12.18 -11.89 3.19
CA GLU A 72 11.59 -12.24 4.48
C GLU A 72 10.10 -12.55 4.33
N ALA A 73 9.67 -13.66 4.92
CA ALA A 73 8.27 -14.04 4.93
C ALA A 73 7.49 -13.17 5.92
N HIS A 74 6.32 -12.72 5.49
CA HIS A 74 5.39 -12.00 6.35
C HIS A 74 4.73 -12.97 7.33
N GLU A 75 4.82 -12.64 8.61
CA GLU A 75 4.11 -13.35 9.68
C GLU A 75 2.59 -13.30 9.48
N PHE A 76 2.09 -12.16 8.98
CA PHE A 76 0.70 -11.95 8.64
C PHE A 76 0.58 -11.52 7.19
N LEU A 77 -0.18 -12.26 6.37
CA LEU A 77 -0.31 -12.04 4.93
C LEU A 77 -0.90 -10.66 4.59
N ALA A 78 -0.29 -9.95 3.64
CA ALA A 78 -0.72 -8.63 3.19
C ALA A 78 -1.54 -8.72 1.89
N LEU A 79 -2.76 -9.25 2.01
CA LEU A 79 -3.69 -9.45 0.88
C LEU A 79 -4.22 -8.12 0.33
N SER A 80 -4.57 -8.13 -0.97
CA SER A 80 -5.19 -7.00 -1.64
C SER A 80 -6.65 -6.83 -1.21
N LEU A 81 -7.14 -5.59 -1.23
CA LEU A 81 -8.53 -5.26 -0.91
C LEU A 81 -9.42 -5.37 -2.15
N ALA A 82 -10.70 -5.70 -1.94
CA ALA A 82 -11.71 -5.57 -2.99
C ALA A 82 -11.87 -4.09 -3.40
N LYS A 83 -12.14 -3.84 -4.68
CA LYS A 83 -12.26 -2.50 -5.27
C LYS A 83 -13.68 -2.25 -5.74
N THR A 84 -14.17 -1.02 -5.55
CA THR A 84 -15.44 -0.56 -6.11
C THR A 84 -15.36 0.93 -6.45
N LYS A 85 -16.16 1.35 -7.45
CA LYS A 85 -16.39 2.76 -7.80
C LYS A 85 -17.81 3.22 -7.43
N LYS A 86 -18.62 2.36 -6.81
CA LYS A 86 -20.04 2.61 -6.52
C LYS A 86 -20.30 2.69 -5.02
N PRO A 87 -20.66 3.86 -4.48
CA PRO A 87 -21.00 4.01 -3.06
C PRO A 87 -22.14 3.09 -2.60
N GLU A 88 -23.06 2.70 -3.49
CA GLU A 88 -24.15 1.77 -3.19
C GLU A 88 -23.65 0.35 -2.91
N GLU A 89 -22.51 -0.05 -3.50
CA GLU A 89 -21.88 -1.33 -3.19
C GLU A 89 -21.25 -1.30 -1.79
N VAL A 90 -20.73 -0.14 -1.35
CA VAL A 90 -20.22 0.06 0.01
C VAL A 90 -21.34 0.01 1.06
N GLU A 91 -22.47 0.68 0.82
CA GLU A 91 -23.65 0.62 1.72
C GLU A 91 -24.14 -0.81 1.90
N LYS A 92 -24.29 -1.55 0.78
CA LYS A 92 -24.69 -2.96 0.81
C LYS A 92 -23.67 -3.82 1.53
N TRP A 93 -22.39 -3.63 1.23
CA TRP A 93 -21.31 -4.37 1.87
C TRP A 93 -21.28 -4.12 3.37
N ALA A 94 -21.53 -2.89 3.84
CA ALA A 94 -21.45 -2.52 5.25
C ALA A 94 -22.62 -3.05 6.10
N GLU A 95 -23.74 -3.42 5.49
CA GLU A 95 -24.91 -4.02 6.16
C GLU A 95 -25.40 -3.25 7.41
N GLY A 96 -25.29 -1.92 7.38
CA GLY A 96 -25.68 -1.05 8.49
C GLY A 96 -24.75 -1.05 9.70
N LYS A 97 -23.60 -1.74 9.64
CA LYS A 97 -22.60 -1.76 10.73
C LYS A 97 -21.67 -0.55 10.63
N PRO A 98 -21.10 -0.07 11.75
CA PRO A 98 -20.11 1.00 11.73
C PRO A 98 -18.89 0.66 10.85
N ILE A 99 -18.50 1.62 10.02
CA ILE A 99 -17.33 1.54 9.14
C ILE A 99 -16.42 2.75 9.34
N TRP A 100 -15.17 2.60 8.95
CA TRP A 100 -14.21 3.68 8.85
C TRP A 100 -13.84 3.90 7.39
N ILE A 101 -13.68 5.16 7.01
CA ILE A 101 -13.13 5.57 5.72
C ILE A 101 -11.80 6.29 5.95
N SER A 102 -10.76 5.91 5.21
CA SER A 102 -9.44 6.54 5.30
C SER A 102 -8.83 6.76 3.93
N TRP A 103 -7.77 7.56 3.83
CA TRP A 103 -7.02 7.68 2.59
C TRP A 103 -6.48 6.33 2.14
N LYS A 104 -6.60 6.05 0.84
CA LYS A 104 -5.76 5.08 0.15
C LYS A 104 -4.51 5.82 -0.33
N LEU A 105 -3.48 5.79 0.51
CA LEU A 105 -2.19 6.41 0.21
C LEU A 105 -1.53 5.67 -0.97
N ASP A 106 -0.92 6.44 -1.86
CA ASP A 106 -0.27 5.92 -3.05
C ASP A 106 1.26 5.93 -2.87
N GLY A 107 1.80 4.82 -2.39
CA GLY A 107 3.22 4.68 -2.08
C GLY A 107 3.70 3.24 -2.16
N LEU A 108 4.53 2.85 -1.18
CA LEU A 108 4.91 1.46 -0.96
C LEU A 108 4.52 0.99 0.44
N THR A 109 3.66 -0.02 0.53
CA THR A 109 3.32 -0.63 1.82
C THR A 109 4.53 -1.26 2.48
N LEU A 110 4.77 -0.89 3.74
CA LEU A 110 5.77 -1.46 4.63
C LEU A 110 5.10 -2.11 5.84
N VAL A 111 5.63 -3.26 6.25
CA VAL A 111 5.33 -3.94 7.51
C VAL A 111 6.44 -3.62 8.50
N VAL A 112 6.09 -2.94 9.58
CA VAL A 112 7.02 -2.51 10.64
C VAL A 112 6.68 -3.30 11.90
N THR A 113 7.68 -3.94 12.49
CA THR A 113 7.52 -4.74 13.70
C THR A 113 8.37 -4.20 14.83
N TYR A 114 7.82 -4.24 16.03
CA TYR A 114 8.50 -3.90 17.27
C TYR A 114 8.47 -5.09 18.22
N ASP A 115 9.59 -5.30 18.89
CA ASP A 115 9.75 -6.31 19.94
C ASP A 115 10.37 -5.64 21.16
N ASN A 116 9.76 -5.81 22.33
CA ASN A 116 10.26 -5.21 23.58
C ASN A 116 10.41 -3.68 23.49
N GLY A 117 9.55 -3.05 22.69
CA GLY A 117 9.55 -1.60 22.44
C GLY A 117 10.72 -1.08 21.64
N LYS A 118 11.40 -1.95 20.88
CA LYS A 118 12.44 -1.58 19.92
C LYS A 118 12.03 -2.01 18.53
N LEU A 119 12.35 -1.18 17.54
CA LEU A 119 12.18 -1.55 16.15
C LEU A 119 12.98 -2.82 15.85
N SER A 120 12.32 -3.88 15.40
CA SER A 120 12.96 -5.16 15.08
C SER A 120 13.11 -5.36 13.58
N LYS A 121 12.07 -5.06 12.80
CA LYS A 121 12.11 -5.18 11.35
C LYS A 121 11.24 -4.17 10.61
N VAL A 122 11.69 -3.81 9.40
CA VAL A 122 10.95 -3.09 8.37
C VAL A 122 11.03 -3.91 7.09
N VAL A 123 9.88 -4.37 6.58
CA VAL A 123 9.80 -5.29 5.44
C VAL A 123 8.86 -4.71 4.39
N THR A 124 9.27 -4.69 3.11
CA THR A 124 8.39 -4.31 2.00
C THR A 124 7.23 -5.30 1.85
N ARG A 125 6.11 -4.91 1.25
CA ARG A 125 5.01 -5.85 1.00
C ARG A 125 5.41 -7.03 0.10
N GLY A 126 6.17 -6.76 -0.98
CA GLY A 126 6.44 -7.75 -2.02
C GLY A 126 5.15 -8.33 -2.60
N ASP A 127 5.06 -9.65 -2.67
CA ASP A 127 3.87 -10.38 -3.17
C ASP A 127 2.77 -10.60 -2.10
N GLY A 128 2.97 -10.04 -0.90
CA GLY A 128 2.09 -10.20 0.26
C GLY A 128 2.39 -11.42 1.13
N HIS A 129 3.24 -12.34 0.67
CA HIS A 129 3.75 -13.49 1.43
C HIS A 129 5.23 -13.31 1.78
N ILE A 130 6.03 -12.82 0.83
CA ILE A 130 7.45 -12.57 0.96
C ILE A 130 7.74 -11.14 0.53
N GLY A 131 8.33 -10.38 1.45
CA GLY A 131 8.85 -9.05 1.22
C GLY A 131 10.38 -9.02 1.22
N THR A 132 10.93 -7.81 1.19
CA THR A 132 12.36 -7.55 1.35
C THR A 132 12.61 -6.80 2.66
N ASN A 133 13.48 -7.32 3.51
CA ASN A 133 13.89 -6.68 4.76
C ASN A 133 14.81 -5.49 4.45
N ILE A 134 14.29 -4.30 4.74
CA ILE A 134 14.94 -3.00 4.56
C ILE A 134 15.18 -2.29 5.90
N THR A 135 15.30 -3.04 7.00
CA THR A 135 15.45 -2.47 8.35
C THR A 135 16.65 -1.52 8.47
N HIS A 136 17.70 -1.78 7.70
CA HIS A 136 18.88 -0.91 7.61
C HIS A 136 18.58 0.50 7.08
N LEU A 137 17.47 0.69 6.34
CA LEU A 137 17.01 2.01 5.86
C LEU A 137 16.09 2.73 6.85
N SER A 138 15.69 2.09 7.95
CA SER A 138 14.66 2.62 8.86
C SER A 138 14.93 4.03 9.38
N THR A 139 16.20 4.39 9.62
CA THR A 139 16.56 5.74 10.09
C THR A 139 16.48 6.82 9.02
N ALA A 140 16.34 6.44 7.73
CA ALA A 140 16.10 7.36 6.63
C ALA A 140 14.61 7.60 6.36
N ILE A 141 13.73 6.80 6.96
CA ILE A 141 12.29 6.86 6.75
C ILE A 141 11.65 7.57 7.94
N HIS A 142 11.05 8.73 7.70
CA HIS A 142 10.36 9.50 8.73
C HIS A 142 9.09 8.77 9.20
N GLY A 143 8.70 8.97 10.46
CA GLY A 143 7.50 8.33 11.03
C GLY A 143 7.71 6.91 11.56
N ILE A 144 8.89 6.31 11.40
CA ILE A 144 9.28 5.05 12.04
C ILE A 144 10.12 5.35 13.31
N PRO A 145 9.51 5.41 14.51
CA PRO A 145 10.28 5.53 15.74
C PRO A 145 11.19 4.32 15.94
N GLN A 146 12.39 4.53 16.48
CA GLN A 146 13.31 3.42 16.78
C GLN A 146 12.92 2.69 18.08
N THR A 147 12.16 3.37 18.95
CA THR A 147 11.68 2.84 20.22
C THR A 147 10.27 3.34 20.51
N ILE A 148 9.44 2.48 21.12
CA ILE A 148 8.08 2.78 21.56
C ILE A 148 7.87 2.34 23.01
N SER A 149 6.79 2.81 23.63
CA SER A 149 6.43 2.46 25.00
C SER A 149 5.93 1.03 25.14
N GLU A 150 5.25 0.48 24.11
CA GLU A 150 4.77 -0.91 24.09
C GLU A 150 5.94 -1.90 24.20
N LYS A 151 5.81 -2.93 25.05
CA LYS A 151 6.90 -3.88 25.36
C LYS A 151 6.62 -5.31 24.89
N GLY A 152 5.45 -5.60 24.36
CA GLY A 152 5.14 -6.84 23.69
C GLY A 152 5.64 -6.87 22.24
N HIS A 153 5.08 -7.81 21.48
CA HIS A 153 5.21 -7.90 20.04
C HIS A 153 4.13 -7.07 19.33
N LEU A 154 4.53 -6.21 18.39
CA LEU A 154 3.65 -5.29 17.69
C LEU A 154 3.95 -5.29 16.19
N VAL A 155 2.94 -5.56 15.36
CA VAL A 155 3.06 -5.53 13.89
C VAL A 155 2.12 -4.48 13.32
N ILE A 156 2.68 -3.52 12.60
CA ILE A 156 1.96 -2.39 12.01
C ILE A 156 2.20 -2.37 10.50
N ARG A 157 1.16 -2.09 9.73
CA ARG A 157 1.28 -1.73 8.32
C ARG A 157 1.05 -0.25 8.12
N GLY A 158 1.83 0.32 7.23
CA GLY A 158 1.71 1.70 6.80
C GLY A 158 2.24 1.86 5.39
N GLU A 159 2.00 3.02 4.82
CA GLU A 159 2.45 3.36 3.48
C GLU A 159 3.66 4.29 3.55
N ALA A 160 4.74 3.93 2.85
CA ALA A 160 5.86 4.82 2.61
C ALA A 160 5.55 5.71 1.41
N VAL A 161 5.43 7.01 1.66
CA VAL A 161 5.02 8.04 0.70
C VAL A 161 6.03 9.18 0.68
N ILE A 162 6.02 9.96 -0.41
CA ILE A 162 6.74 11.23 -0.52
C ILE A 162 5.70 12.30 -0.79
N SER A 163 5.80 13.45 -0.11
CA SER A 163 4.85 14.54 -0.32
C SER A 163 5.00 15.15 -1.72
N TYR A 164 3.95 15.80 -2.23
CA TYR A 164 4.06 16.53 -3.51
C TYR A 164 5.15 17.62 -3.46
N GLU A 165 5.32 18.27 -2.31
CA GLU A 165 6.33 19.31 -2.12
C GLU A 165 7.75 18.74 -2.21
N ASP A 166 8.04 17.69 -1.43
CA ASP A 166 9.36 17.04 -1.41
C ASP A 166 9.71 16.41 -2.76
N PHE A 167 8.71 15.80 -3.43
CA PHE A 167 8.88 15.26 -4.77
C PHE A 167 9.28 16.34 -5.78
N ASN A 168 8.52 17.45 -5.82
CA ASN A 168 8.78 18.54 -6.74
C ASN A 168 10.14 19.19 -6.48
N GLN A 169 10.50 19.37 -5.20
CA GLN A 169 11.80 19.89 -4.82
C GLN A 169 12.92 18.94 -5.27
N PHE A 170 12.78 17.64 -5.02
CA PHE A 170 13.79 16.65 -5.40
C PHE A 170 14.02 16.60 -6.92
N VAL A 171 12.95 16.55 -7.71
CA VAL A 171 13.03 16.54 -9.19
C VAL A 171 13.72 17.81 -9.70
N MET A 172 13.39 18.97 -9.12
CA MET A 172 14.00 20.26 -9.48
C MET A 172 15.51 20.31 -9.17
N GLU A 173 15.93 19.77 -8.04
CA GLU A 173 17.34 19.80 -7.59
C GLU A 173 18.21 18.75 -8.28
N SER A 174 17.69 17.54 -8.47
CA SER A 174 18.44 16.41 -9.05
C SER A 174 18.49 16.43 -10.58
N GLY A 175 17.46 16.98 -11.23
CA GLY A 175 17.25 16.84 -12.67
C GLY A 175 16.85 15.42 -13.10
N GLU A 176 16.53 14.53 -12.15
CA GLU A 176 16.04 13.18 -12.42
C GLU A 176 14.57 13.22 -12.83
N ASP A 177 14.21 12.44 -13.85
CA ASP A 177 12.85 12.38 -14.40
C ASP A 177 12.08 11.20 -13.79
N TYR A 178 11.40 11.45 -12.68
CA TYR A 178 10.45 10.51 -12.09
C TYR A 178 9.03 10.88 -12.49
N ALA A 179 8.26 9.91 -12.96
CA ALA A 179 6.88 10.14 -13.39
C ALA A 179 5.93 10.57 -12.26
N ASN A 180 6.13 10.07 -11.03
CA ASN A 180 5.27 10.35 -9.89
C ASN A 180 5.99 10.09 -8.54
N PRO A 181 5.44 10.57 -7.40
CA PRO A 181 6.04 10.37 -6.09
C PRO A 181 6.15 8.90 -5.67
N ARG A 182 5.22 8.04 -6.10
CA ARG A 182 5.24 6.60 -5.82
C ARG A 182 6.48 5.92 -6.42
N ASN A 183 6.82 6.26 -7.66
CA ASN A 183 8.00 5.74 -8.35
C ASN A 183 9.29 6.19 -7.66
N LEU A 184 9.34 7.46 -7.22
CA LEU A 184 10.46 7.94 -6.43
C LEU A 184 10.58 7.16 -5.12
N ALA A 185 9.49 6.98 -4.37
CA ALA A 185 9.49 6.21 -3.12
C ALA A 185 9.96 4.77 -3.32
N SER A 186 9.37 4.07 -4.30
CA SER A 186 9.72 2.68 -4.65
C SER A 186 11.21 2.56 -5.03
N GLY A 187 11.68 3.38 -5.97
CA GLY A 187 13.09 3.37 -6.39
C GLY A 187 14.04 3.68 -5.25
N SER A 188 13.68 4.62 -4.37
CA SER A 188 14.50 5.02 -3.22
C SER A 188 14.71 3.88 -2.22
N LEU A 189 13.68 3.07 -1.97
CA LEU A 189 13.79 1.95 -1.03
C LEU A 189 14.66 0.81 -1.57
N THR A 190 15.00 0.82 -2.87
CA THR A 190 15.96 -0.14 -3.44
C THR A 190 17.42 0.27 -3.28
N LEU A 191 17.68 1.52 -2.91
CA LEU A 191 19.04 2.07 -2.80
C LEU A 191 19.80 1.45 -1.62
N LYS A 192 21.11 1.29 -1.82
CA LYS A 192 22.02 0.80 -0.77
C LYS A 192 22.51 1.91 0.16
N ASP A 193 22.60 3.14 -0.36
CA ASP A 193 23.13 4.28 0.38
C ASP A 193 21.99 4.98 1.15
N ILE A 194 22.05 4.87 2.47
CA ILE A 194 21.07 5.47 3.36
C ILE A 194 21.04 7.00 3.27
N GLU A 195 22.16 7.65 2.95
CA GLU A 195 22.22 9.10 2.81
C GLU A 195 21.52 9.57 1.53
N GLU A 196 21.51 8.74 0.48
CA GLU A 196 20.69 9.02 -0.71
C GLU A 196 19.20 8.87 -0.42
N VAL A 197 18.80 7.86 0.37
CA VAL A 197 17.39 7.67 0.77
C VAL A 197 16.90 8.84 1.62
N LYS A 198 17.71 9.35 2.55
CA LYS A 198 17.36 10.51 3.39
C LYS A 198 17.00 11.75 2.57
N LYS A 199 17.68 11.99 1.45
CA LYS A 199 17.39 13.14 0.57
C LYS A 199 15.99 13.09 -0.04
N ARG A 200 15.37 11.91 -0.09
CA ARG A 200 14.07 11.69 -0.73
C ARG A 200 12.88 11.98 0.20
N GLN A 201 13.15 12.28 1.48
CA GLN A 201 12.15 12.66 2.49
C GLN A 201 10.96 11.68 2.55
N ILE A 202 11.26 10.38 2.62
CA ILE A 202 10.20 9.35 2.69
C ILE A 202 9.52 9.40 4.06
N HIS A 203 8.20 9.47 4.06
CA HIS A 203 7.35 9.40 5.24
C HIS A 203 6.59 8.08 5.28
N TRP A 204 6.67 7.37 6.39
CA TRP A 204 5.83 6.20 6.65
C TRP A 204 4.62 6.59 7.49
N ILE A 205 3.43 6.29 6.98
CA ILE A 205 2.14 6.62 7.61
C ILE A 205 1.40 5.32 7.92
N PRO A 206 1.25 4.94 9.20
CA PRO A 206 0.50 3.76 9.60
C PRO A 206 -0.97 3.82 9.20
N PHE A 207 -1.50 2.74 8.63
CA PHE A 207 -2.91 2.62 8.31
C PHE A 207 -3.59 1.41 8.95
N THR A 208 -2.85 0.46 9.53
CA THR A 208 -3.48 -0.61 10.30
C THR A 208 -2.53 -1.24 11.32
N LEU A 209 -3.04 -1.49 12.52
CA LEU A 209 -2.40 -2.34 13.51
C LEU A 209 -2.80 -3.79 13.21
N VAL A 210 -1.85 -4.59 12.75
CA VAL A 210 -2.08 -5.98 12.35
C VAL A 210 -2.13 -6.87 13.57
N TYR A 211 -1.17 -6.70 14.48
CA TYR A 211 -1.03 -7.51 15.68
C TYR A 211 -0.54 -6.69 16.86
N THR A 212 -1.08 -7.02 18.03
CA THR A 212 -0.65 -6.63 19.36
C THR A 212 -1.07 -7.75 20.31
N GLU A 213 -0.39 -7.92 21.44
CA GLU A 213 -0.72 -8.96 22.41
C GLU A 213 -2.09 -8.73 23.08
N GLU A 214 -2.43 -7.46 23.35
CA GLU A 214 -3.76 -7.09 23.83
C GLU A 214 -4.76 -7.06 22.67
N GLU A 215 -5.82 -7.86 22.76
CA GLU A 215 -6.84 -7.88 21.73
C GLU A 215 -7.62 -6.56 21.67
N ILE A 216 -7.54 -5.87 20.55
CA ILE A 216 -8.33 -4.66 20.26
C ILE A 216 -9.26 -4.96 19.09
N LYS A 217 -10.55 -5.11 19.36
CA LYS A 217 -11.54 -5.51 18.36
C LYS A 217 -12.00 -4.39 17.42
N SER A 218 -11.90 -3.13 17.85
CA SER A 218 -12.30 -1.97 17.04
C SER A 218 -11.11 -1.46 16.22
N TRP A 219 -11.28 -1.30 14.91
CA TRP A 219 -10.28 -0.71 14.03
C TRP A 219 -9.99 0.74 14.45
N GLY A 220 -11.01 1.52 14.79
CA GLY A 220 -10.82 2.87 15.34
C GLY A 220 -9.92 2.89 16.57
N LYS A 221 -10.20 2.01 17.54
CA LYS A 221 -9.38 1.88 18.76
C LYS A 221 -7.95 1.41 18.48
N ARG A 222 -7.74 0.58 17.45
CA ARG A 222 -6.40 0.19 17.00
C ARG A 222 -5.62 1.39 16.47
N MET A 223 -6.27 2.29 15.75
CA MET A 223 -5.66 3.54 15.28
C MET A 223 -5.34 4.48 16.44
N ASP A 224 -6.29 4.67 17.36
CA ASP A 224 -6.09 5.48 18.58
C ASP A 224 -4.93 4.94 19.44
N TYR A 225 -4.79 3.61 19.49
CA TYR A 225 -3.70 2.94 20.19
C TYR A 225 -2.34 3.30 19.57
N MET A 226 -2.20 3.24 18.25
CA MET A 226 -0.99 3.69 17.57
C MET A 226 -0.72 5.18 17.80
N GLU A 227 -1.73 6.05 17.78
CA GLU A 227 -1.56 7.48 18.10
C GLU A 227 -1.01 7.69 19.52
N LYS A 228 -1.50 6.93 20.52
CA LYS A 228 -0.98 6.96 21.90
C LYS A 228 0.48 6.51 22.01
N LEU A 229 0.94 5.64 21.11
CA LEU A 229 2.34 5.23 21.02
C LEU A 229 3.22 6.28 20.31
N GLY A 230 2.64 7.36 19.79
CA GLY A 230 3.35 8.47 19.15
C GLY A 230 3.38 8.40 17.62
N PHE A 231 2.65 7.47 17.00
CA PHE A 231 2.55 7.40 15.55
C PHE A 231 1.60 8.47 14.99
N LYS A 232 1.92 8.99 13.80
CA LYS A 232 1.01 9.81 13.00
C LYS A 232 0.30 8.91 11.99
N VAL A 233 -0.88 8.41 12.38
CA VAL A 233 -1.63 7.45 11.55
C VAL A 233 -2.38 8.15 10.41
N VAL A 234 -2.85 7.36 9.44
CA VAL A 234 -3.63 7.85 8.31
C VAL A 234 -4.89 8.58 8.77
N GLU A 235 -5.22 9.67 8.10
CA GLU A 235 -6.47 10.38 8.33
C GLU A 235 -7.67 9.48 8.01
N ARG A 236 -8.65 9.49 8.93
CA ARG A 236 -9.78 8.58 8.94
C ARG A 236 -11.03 9.28 9.46
N GLU A 237 -12.20 8.80 9.04
CA GLU A 237 -13.51 9.24 9.55
C GLU A 237 -14.38 8.02 9.85
N CYS A 238 -15.10 8.07 10.97
CA CYS A 238 -16.06 7.03 11.35
C CYS A 238 -17.43 7.33 10.76
N ILE A 239 -18.06 6.31 10.17
CA ILE A 239 -19.44 6.36 9.72
C ILE A 239 -20.22 5.33 10.54
N GLU A 240 -20.81 5.78 11.65
CA GLU A 240 -21.58 4.92 12.57
C GLU A 240 -22.81 4.30 11.89
N HIS A 241 -23.39 5.02 10.92
CA HIS A 241 -24.57 4.59 10.16
C HIS A 241 -24.27 4.71 8.66
N PRO A 242 -23.83 3.63 8.00
CA PRO A 242 -23.33 3.64 6.61
C PRO A 242 -24.47 3.71 5.58
N THR A 243 -25.34 4.69 5.69
CA THR A 243 -26.32 5.00 4.64
C THR A 243 -25.63 5.62 3.43
N LEU A 244 -26.20 5.45 2.24
CA LEU A 244 -25.68 6.06 1.01
C LEU A 244 -25.43 7.58 1.17
N ALA A 245 -26.32 8.28 1.88
CA ALA A 245 -26.18 9.71 2.13
C ALA A 245 -24.94 10.03 3.00
N ASN A 246 -24.69 9.26 4.06
CA ASN A 246 -23.54 9.47 4.94
C ASN A 246 -22.23 9.07 4.24
N ILE A 247 -22.24 7.98 3.47
CA ILE A 247 -21.07 7.54 2.68
C ILE A 247 -20.70 8.61 1.66
N ASN A 248 -21.66 9.09 0.86
CA ASN A 248 -21.40 10.12 -0.15
C ASN A 248 -20.90 11.42 0.49
N LYS A 249 -21.47 11.82 1.64
CA LYS A 249 -21.02 13.00 2.37
C LYS A 249 -19.55 12.91 2.76
N GLU A 250 -19.10 11.77 3.28
CA GLU A 250 -17.68 11.62 3.65
C GLU A 250 -16.79 11.48 2.41
N ILE A 251 -17.20 10.76 1.36
CA ILE A 251 -16.47 10.73 0.08
C ILE A 251 -16.29 12.16 -0.48
N ASP A 252 -17.33 12.99 -0.46
CA ASP A 252 -17.27 14.39 -0.90
C ASP A 252 -16.31 15.22 -0.05
N LYS A 253 -16.27 14.97 1.28
CA LYS A 253 -15.35 15.65 2.20
C LYS A 253 -13.90 15.33 1.87
N PHE A 254 -13.58 14.05 1.66
CA PHE A 254 -12.24 13.64 1.24
C PHE A 254 -11.91 14.18 -0.16
N THR A 255 -12.83 14.06 -1.12
CA THR A 255 -12.65 14.59 -2.49
C THR A 255 -12.30 16.08 -2.48
N LYS A 256 -13.00 16.87 -1.65
CA LYS A 256 -12.71 18.31 -1.49
C LYS A 256 -11.30 18.60 -0.96
N LYS A 257 -10.74 17.73 -0.11
CA LYS A 257 -9.35 17.88 0.36
C LYS A 257 -8.33 17.67 -0.75
N VAL A 258 -8.61 16.77 -1.69
CA VAL A 258 -7.77 16.60 -2.89
C VAL A 258 -7.93 17.80 -3.82
N THR A 259 -9.17 18.19 -4.17
CA THR A 259 -9.41 19.30 -5.11
C THR A 259 -8.89 20.64 -4.61
N ASN A 260 -8.83 20.83 -3.29
CA ASN A 260 -8.30 22.04 -2.65
C ASN A 260 -6.81 21.92 -2.27
N ALA A 261 -6.12 20.86 -2.70
CA ALA A 261 -4.70 20.61 -2.41
C ALA A 261 -4.35 20.68 -0.91
N ILE A 262 -5.25 20.16 -0.05
CA ILE A 262 -5.07 20.12 1.40
C ILE A 262 -4.26 18.90 1.82
N ASN A 263 -4.46 17.76 1.14
CA ASN A 263 -3.70 16.53 1.42
C ASN A 263 -2.32 16.62 0.75
N PRO A 264 -1.21 16.59 1.52
CA PRO A 264 0.13 16.77 0.96
C PRO A 264 0.69 15.53 0.26
N TYR A 265 0.05 14.37 0.42
CA TYR A 265 0.52 13.09 -0.10
C TYR A 265 -0.30 12.60 -1.30
N PRO A 266 0.30 11.81 -2.19
CA PRO A 266 -0.45 11.15 -3.26
C PRO A 266 -1.45 10.14 -2.69
N VAL A 267 -2.65 10.17 -3.25
CA VAL A 267 -3.77 9.27 -2.91
C VAL A 267 -4.44 8.81 -4.18
N ASP A 268 -4.79 7.52 -4.25
CA ASP A 268 -5.46 6.92 -5.41
C ASP A 268 -6.90 6.48 -5.09
N GLY A 269 -7.38 6.79 -3.88
CA GLY A 269 -8.76 6.55 -3.48
C GLY A 269 -8.97 6.61 -1.98
N LEU A 270 -10.00 5.89 -1.54
CA LEU A 270 -10.36 5.71 -0.14
C LEU A 270 -10.40 4.22 0.19
N VAL A 271 -10.03 3.88 1.42
CA VAL A 271 -10.17 2.55 1.99
C VAL A 271 -11.35 2.57 2.94
N VAL A 272 -12.20 1.56 2.85
CA VAL A 272 -13.31 1.36 3.79
C VAL A 272 -13.08 0.05 4.54
N VAL A 273 -13.20 0.10 5.86
CA VAL A 273 -13.08 -1.07 6.74
C VAL A 273 -14.20 -1.10 7.76
N TYR A 274 -14.54 -2.28 8.25
CA TYR A 274 -15.41 -2.40 9.41
C TYR A 274 -14.71 -1.89 10.66
N ASP A 275 -15.48 -1.31 11.58
CA ASP A 275 -14.96 -1.09 12.92
C ASP A 275 -14.67 -2.43 13.62
N ASP A 276 -15.54 -3.42 13.49
CA ASP A 276 -15.32 -4.75 14.05
C ASP A 276 -14.31 -5.57 13.23
N THR A 277 -13.11 -5.73 13.79
CA THR A 277 -11.99 -6.44 13.17
C THR A 277 -12.15 -7.96 13.16
N GLU A 278 -12.96 -8.55 14.04
CA GLU A 278 -13.26 -9.99 13.97
C GLU A 278 -14.19 -10.28 12.82
N TYR A 279 -15.23 -9.44 12.66
CA TYR A 279 -16.14 -9.53 11.52
C TYR A 279 -15.39 -9.32 10.19
N ALA A 280 -14.44 -8.39 10.14
CA ALA A 280 -13.63 -8.13 8.94
C ALA A 280 -12.69 -9.28 8.54
N ALA A 281 -12.38 -10.20 9.47
CA ALA A 281 -11.47 -11.32 9.23
C ALA A 281 -12.18 -12.59 8.72
N GLY A 282 -13.52 -12.63 8.79
CA GLY A 282 -14.36 -13.73 8.29
C GLY A 282 -14.84 -13.52 6.86
#